data_AF-A0A1M3FY59-F1
#
_entry.id   AF-A0A1M3FY59-F1
#
_cell.length_a   1.000
_cell.length_b   1.000
_cell.length_c   1.000
_cell.angle_alpha   90.00
_cell.angle_beta   90.00
_cell.angle_gamma   90.00
#
_symmetry.space_group_name_H-M   'P 1'
#
loop_
_entity.id
_entity.type
_entity.pdbx_description
1 polymer ?
#
loop_
_entity_poly.entity_id
_entity_poly.type
_entity_poly.pdbx_seq_one_letter_code
_entity_poly.pdbx_strand_id
1 'polypeptide(L)'
;MDSSSTILQDSVALWVFLKNNAGMDSVFYDQFLLDGEVGAPGLYFNLGIPKGRNGFERDLLQHGIGSERLLVAFFKTLQPFSQLMSELCVFFEKHKIKETGSSLKVVFDFDKAAGAGLEFDLKHFRQTLEKLTKAKMLLGYYHLTNNHFWPLIHVFQDKLVGKTAANPTVRRWVDGYKNNAQRISEPSIETPVTGNVKLDNGLSRIMVLWRNYIEACRRLGDTHEQFRKKMSELLDIKDDCQTANEAVAPWDATDLYYSESDFWPGTFLDMMFLTLEDIEVLPDIERQKEYEQLGKKLEMYLNTLPIQQHETDVFLKELIDLLNLPVWKRRYELYAAWVLTLIDKSFTSMSTVFHSVDEKLILSFRATHLATVDAGGESLELWSEVRSPVHQPSGKGRKENVQPDYSLFVGADHLPDRCLAAVEVKQYRTPSINNFSNALNDYTKALPNAHVFLVNYGGIPGALPSRLNQPERSFYFGQIKPASTVVDKFINALKARLPASGPIPFENFSNLYIDELFVDISQSLNNREYKEFLQTFLTDKINKGQVGRLIAVDTDIRGDWNKPTVKNVEEMLLFSFSGSTDFVRFITPNFKGLVITDQDGVSDIKEAGISIQVIEFPKDKKLCVRN
;
A
#
# COMPACT_ATOMS: atom_id res chain seq x y z
N MET A 1 -30.60 -32.03 5.73
CA MET A 1 -30.38 -30.91 4.79
C MET A 1 -29.73 -29.83 5.61
N ASP A 2 -28.45 -29.58 5.35
CA ASP A 2 -27.60 -28.76 6.19
C ASP A 2 -27.99 -27.27 6.04
N SER A 3 -28.17 -26.53 7.14
CA SER A 3 -28.68 -25.14 7.10
C SER A 3 -27.83 -24.22 6.22
N SER A 4 -26.57 -24.59 6.05
CA SER A 4 -25.55 -23.99 5.22
C SER A 4 -25.95 -23.93 3.73
N SER A 5 -26.51 -25.01 3.16
CA SER A 5 -26.84 -25.07 1.72
C SER A 5 -27.94 -24.07 1.30
N THR A 6 -28.80 -23.68 2.24
CA THR A 6 -29.91 -22.73 2.02
C THR A 6 -29.44 -21.28 1.88
N ILE A 7 -28.28 -20.92 2.43
CA ILE A 7 -27.81 -19.52 2.50
C ILE A 7 -27.31 -19.02 1.14
N LEU A 8 -26.74 -19.90 0.31
CA LEU A 8 -26.18 -19.53 -1.00
C LEU A 8 -27.16 -19.77 -2.17
N GLN A 9 -28.31 -20.38 -1.95
CA GLN A 9 -29.29 -20.62 -3.02
C GLN A 9 -30.09 -19.36 -3.39
N ASP A 10 -30.16 -18.39 -2.49
CA ASP A 10 -30.92 -17.16 -2.67
C ASP A 10 -30.11 -15.95 -2.23
N SER A 11 -30.06 -14.91 -3.09
CA SER A 11 -29.28 -13.71 -2.82
C SER A 11 -29.84 -12.91 -1.65
N VAL A 12 -31.15 -13.01 -1.37
CA VAL A 12 -31.75 -12.39 -0.17
C VAL A 12 -31.33 -13.13 1.09
N ALA A 13 -31.39 -14.46 1.10
CA ALA A 13 -30.90 -15.27 2.22
C ALA A 13 -29.41 -14.97 2.52
N LEU A 14 -28.57 -14.89 1.48
CA LEU A 14 -27.17 -14.50 1.60
C LEU A 14 -27.03 -13.09 2.19
N TRP A 15 -27.79 -12.11 1.70
CA TRP A 15 -27.72 -10.74 2.21
C TRP A 15 -28.17 -10.64 3.68
N VAL A 16 -29.22 -11.36 4.07
CA VAL A 16 -29.67 -11.45 5.47
C VAL A 16 -28.59 -12.08 6.34
N PHE A 17 -27.92 -13.12 5.84
CA PHE A 17 -26.80 -13.73 6.53
C PHE A 17 -25.65 -12.73 6.75
N LEU A 18 -25.28 -11.95 5.74
CA LEU A 18 -24.23 -10.92 5.84
C LEU A 18 -24.57 -9.84 6.90
N LYS A 19 -25.83 -9.39 6.97
CA LYS A 19 -26.26 -8.44 8.00
C LYS A 19 -26.13 -9.02 9.41
N ASN A 20 -26.62 -10.24 9.60
CA ASN A 20 -26.72 -10.82 10.94
C ASN A 20 -25.37 -11.33 11.47
N ASN A 21 -24.55 -11.92 10.60
CA ASN A 21 -23.33 -12.63 11.02
C ASN A 21 -22.05 -11.85 10.74
N ALA A 22 -21.93 -11.23 9.56
CA ALA A 22 -20.79 -10.38 9.21
C ALA A 22 -20.91 -8.96 9.78
N GLY A 23 -22.02 -8.65 10.46
CA GLY A 23 -22.28 -7.34 11.06
C GLY A 23 -22.37 -6.22 10.03
N MET A 24 -22.96 -6.50 8.86
CA MET A 24 -23.23 -5.47 7.85
C MET A 24 -24.35 -4.55 8.33
N ASP A 25 -24.03 -3.27 8.54
CA ASP A 25 -24.97 -2.21 8.87
C ASP A 25 -25.32 -1.40 7.62
N SER A 26 -26.41 -1.80 6.95
CA SER A 26 -26.91 -1.13 5.75
C SER A 26 -27.52 0.26 5.98
N VAL A 27 -27.66 0.70 7.24
CA VAL A 27 -28.37 1.94 7.60
C VAL A 27 -27.40 3.07 7.86
N PHE A 28 -26.33 2.82 8.61
CA PHE A 28 -25.36 3.84 8.97
C PHE A 28 -24.01 3.55 8.34
N TYR A 29 -23.38 2.50 8.85
CA TYR A 29 -21.95 2.31 8.81
C TYR A 29 -21.47 1.72 7.47
N ASP A 30 -22.20 0.75 6.92
CA ASP A 30 -21.87 0.08 5.66
C ASP A 30 -22.78 0.49 4.49
N GLN A 31 -23.55 1.57 4.65
CA GLN A 31 -24.41 2.07 3.56
C GLN A 31 -23.59 2.47 2.32
N PHE A 32 -22.33 2.89 2.50
CA PHE A 32 -21.42 3.17 1.37
C PHE A 32 -21.09 1.90 0.57
N LEU A 33 -21.04 0.72 1.22
CA LEU A 33 -20.84 -0.55 0.52
C LEU A 33 -22.01 -0.83 -0.43
N LEU A 34 -23.24 -0.43 -0.05
CA LEU A 34 -24.42 -0.60 -0.90
C LEU A 34 -24.44 0.38 -2.08
N ASP A 35 -24.35 1.67 -1.76
CA ASP A 35 -24.68 2.74 -2.70
C ASP A 35 -23.46 3.24 -3.50
N GLY A 36 -22.25 2.99 -3.01
CA GLY A 36 -21.02 3.54 -3.56
C GLY A 36 -20.78 4.99 -3.18
N GLU A 37 -19.65 5.51 -3.66
CA GLU A 37 -19.20 6.87 -3.48
C GLU A 37 -18.51 7.38 -4.75
N VAL A 38 -18.21 8.68 -4.78
CA VAL A 38 -17.43 9.30 -5.86
C VAL A 38 -16.09 8.57 -5.98
N GLY A 39 -15.87 7.91 -7.11
CA GLY A 39 -14.64 7.15 -7.40
C GLY A 39 -14.58 5.73 -6.83
N ALA A 40 -15.62 5.23 -6.16
CA ALA A 40 -15.66 3.85 -5.64
C ALA A 40 -17.06 3.23 -5.80
N PRO A 41 -17.23 2.21 -6.66
CA PRO A 41 -18.54 1.62 -6.91
C PRO A 41 -19.05 0.78 -5.74
N GLY A 42 -20.32 0.99 -5.37
CA GLY A 42 -21.04 0.18 -4.38
C GLY A 42 -21.66 -1.06 -5.01
N LEU A 43 -22.34 -1.86 -4.18
CA LEU A 43 -23.05 -3.06 -4.59
C LEU A 43 -24.07 -2.80 -5.70
N TYR A 44 -24.89 -1.73 -5.61
CA TYR A 44 -25.84 -1.40 -6.67
C TYR A 44 -25.16 -1.22 -8.04
N PHE A 45 -24.03 -0.48 -8.05
CA PHE A 45 -23.24 -0.29 -9.26
C PHE A 45 -22.60 -1.60 -9.73
N ASN A 46 -21.93 -2.32 -8.83
CA ASN A 46 -21.24 -3.57 -9.15
C ASN A 46 -22.19 -4.68 -9.62
N LEU A 47 -23.46 -4.62 -9.17
CA LEU A 47 -24.53 -5.49 -9.63
C LEU A 47 -25.19 -4.98 -10.91
N GLY A 48 -24.98 -3.73 -11.31
CA GLY A 48 -25.63 -3.12 -12.47
C GLY A 48 -27.15 -2.98 -12.31
N ILE A 49 -27.62 -2.74 -11.08
CA ILE A 49 -29.06 -2.59 -10.79
C ILE A 49 -29.36 -1.21 -10.19
N PRO A 50 -30.50 -0.60 -10.52
CA PRO A 50 -30.90 0.69 -9.95
C PRO A 50 -31.29 0.54 -8.48
N LYS A 51 -31.02 1.58 -7.69
CA LYS A 51 -31.48 1.66 -6.29
C LYS A 51 -32.98 1.92 -6.23
N GLY A 52 -33.74 0.93 -5.75
CA GLY A 52 -35.17 1.05 -5.54
C GLY A 52 -35.53 1.70 -4.20
N ARG A 53 -36.83 1.97 -4.01
CA ARG A 53 -37.35 2.57 -2.78
C ARG A 53 -37.68 1.54 -1.69
N ASN A 54 -37.65 0.25 -2.02
CA ASN A 54 -38.20 -0.81 -1.18
C ASN A 54 -37.13 -1.65 -0.45
N GLY A 55 -35.87 -1.20 -0.48
CA GLY A 55 -34.74 -1.88 0.17
C GLY A 55 -34.00 -2.84 -0.76
N PHE A 56 -32.74 -3.10 -0.41
CA PHE A 56 -31.81 -3.87 -1.24
C PHE A 56 -32.28 -5.30 -1.49
N GLU A 57 -32.91 -5.94 -0.51
CA GLU A 57 -33.46 -7.29 -0.62
C GLU A 57 -34.50 -7.39 -1.74
N ARG A 58 -35.41 -6.41 -1.83
CA ARG A 58 -36.43 -6.40 -2.89
C ARG A 58 -35.82 -6.09 -4.24
N ASP A 59 -34.80 -5.24 -4.29
CA ASP A 59 -34.11 -4.90 -5.52
C ASP A 59 -33.34 -6.12 -6.07
N LEU A 60 -32.74 -6.95 -5.21
CA LEU A 60 -32.09 -8.21 -5.59
C LEU A 60 -33.09 -9.18 -6.24
N LEU A 61 -34.26 -9.38 -5.61
CA LEU A 61 -35.32 -10.24 -6.14
C LEU A 61 -35.87 -9.72 -7.47
N GLN A 62 -36.20 -8.43 -7.53
CA GLN A 62 -36.80 -7.80 -8.70
C GLN A 62 -35.91 -7.92 -9.95
N HIS A 63 -34.59 -7.90 -9.77
CA HIS A 63 -33.63 -7.97 -10.87
C HIS A 63 -33.03 -9.37 -11.06
N GLY A 64 -33.54 -10.39 -10.36
CA GLY A 64 -33.10 -11.78 -10.51
C GLY A 64 -31.61 -11.97 -10.20
N ILE A 65 -31.08 -11.27 -9.21
CA ILE A 65 -29.66 -11.38 -8.84
C ILE A 65 -29.44 -12.70 -8.10
N GLY A 66 -28.60 -13.57 -8.66
CA GLY A 66 -28.14 -14.79 -7.98
C GLY A 66 -27.08 -14.51 -6.92
N SER A 67 -26.93 -15.42 -5.96
CA SER A 67 -25.97 -15.30 -4.85
C SER A 67 -24.53 -15.14 -5.32
N GLU A 68 -24.12 -15.85 -6.37
CA GLU A 68 -22.78 -15.73 -6.96
C GLU A 68 -22.48 -14.29 -7.40
N ARG A 69 -23.42 -13.68 -8.14
CA ARG A 69 -23.28 -12.29 -8.61
C ARG A 69 -23.25 -11.31 -7.44
N LEU A 70 -24.02 -11.56 -6.38
CA LEU A 70 -23.96 -10.80 -5.14
C LEU A 70 -22.61 -10.93 -4.43
N LEU A 71 -22.06 -12.15 -4.32
CA LEU A 71 -20.75 -12.38 -3.70
C LEU A 71 -19.63 -11.70 -4.47
N VAL A 72 -19.60 -11.82 -5.80
CA VAL A 72 -18.62 -11.12 -6.65
C VAL A 72 -18.70 -9.62 -6.42
N ALA A 73 -19.90 -9.04 -6.46
CA ALA A 73 -20.09 -7.62 -6.20
C ALA A 73 -19.64 -7.22 -4.79
N PHE A 74 -19.96 -8.04 -3.78
CA PHE A 74 -19.58 -7.83 -2.39
C PHE A 74 -18.07 -7.81 -2.18
N PHE A 75 -17.35 -8.82 -2.67
CA PHE A 75 -15.89 -8.85 -2.54
C PHE A 75 -15.18 -7.78 -3.35
N LYS A 76 -15.74 -7.35 -4.50
CA LYS A 76 -15.26 -6.17 -5.23
C LYS A 76 -15.39 -4.92 -4.37
N THR A 77 -16.54 -4.69 -3.76
CA THR A 77 -16.76 -3.54 -2.87
C THR A 77 -15.85 -3.59 -1.63
N LEU A 78 -15.50 -4.78 -1.14
CA LEU A 78 -14.60 -4.96 0.00
C LEU A 78 -13.11 -4.93 -0.33
N GLN A 79 -12.72 -4.87 -1.60
CA GLN A 79 -11.31 -4.86 -2.01
C GLN A 79 -10.43 -3.85 -1.23
N PRO A 80 -10.87 -2.60 -0.96
CA PRO A 80 -10.06 -1.66 -0.19
C PRO A 80 -9.68 -2.21 1.19
N PHE A 81 -10.57 -2.93 1.87
CA PHE A 81 -10.27 -3.51 3.19
C PHE A 81 -9.16 -4.57 3.13
N SER A 82 -9.12 -5.39 2.08
CA SER A 82 -8.02 -6.34 1.89
C SER A 82 -6.67 -5.62 1.69
N GLN A 83 -6.66 -4.45 1.06
CA GLN A 83 -5.45 -3.63 0.91
C GLN A 83 -5.02 -3.01 2.26
N LEU A 84 -5.96 -2.50 3.06
CA LEU A 84 -5.68 -2.02 4.43
C LEU A 84 -4.98 -3.09 5.27
N MET A 85 -5.50 -4.32 5.23
CA MET A 85 -4.94 -5.46 5.97
C MET A 85 -3.54 -5.83 5.48
N SER A 86 -3.30 -5.78 4.16
CA SER A 86 -1.99 -6.04 3.58
C SER A 86 -0.95 -5.00 4.04
N GLU A 87 -1.30 -3.71 3.97
CA GLU A 87 -0.41 -2.63 4.42
C GLU A 87 -0.11 -2.72 5.92
N LEU A 88 -1.08 -3.10 6.74
CA LEU A 88 -0.87 -3.37 8.16
C LEU A 88 0.10 -4.53 8.40
N CYS A 89 0.03 -5.61 7.61
CA CYS A 89 0.99 -6.72 7.70
C CYS A 89 2.42 -6.23 7.42
N VAL A 90 2.61 -5.47 6.33
CA VAL A 90 3.90 -4.88 5.97
C VAL A 90 4.43 -3.97 7.07
N PHE A 91 3.56 -3.14 7.65
CA PHE A 91 3.90 -2.25 8.75
C PHE A 91 4.40 -3.01 9.99
N PHE A 92 3.71 -4.07 10.40
CA PHE A 92 4.14 -4.89 11.54
C PHE A 92 5.46 -5.62 11.29
N GLU A 93 5.66 -6.11 10.07
CA GLU A 93 6.92 -6.75 9.65
C GLU A 93 8.10 -5.76 9.66
N LYS A 94 7.90 -4.56 9.11
CA LYS A 94 8.91 -3.49 9.05
C LYS A 94 9.47 -3.17 10.43
N HIS A 95 8.60 -3.02 11.42
CA HIS A 95 8.98 -2.62 12.78
C HIS A 95 9.44 -3.78 13.66
N LYS A 96 9.75 -4.93 13.04
CA LYS A 96 10.28 -6.14 13.70
C LYS A 96 9.54 -6.48 14.98
N ILE A 97 8.23 -6.29 14.95
CA ILE A 97 7.36 -6.87 15.97
C ILE A 97 7.47 -8.38 15.71
N LYS A 98 8.39 -9.06 16.41
CA LYS A 98 8.80 -10.48 16.27
C LYS A 98 9.17 -10.98 17.67
N GLU A 99 8.44 -11.96 18.22
CA GLU A 99 8.57 -13.41 18.08
C GLU A 99 9.62 -14.05 19.02
N THR A 100 9.14 -14.53 20.16
CA THR A 100 9.44 -15.88 20.62
C THR A 100 8.14 -16.68 20.86
N GLY A 101 7.88 -17.69 20.03
CA GLY A 101 6.83 -18.71 20.28
C GLY A 101 5.47 -18.50 19.62
N SER A 102 5.43 -18.36 18.28
CA SER A 102 4.28 -18.76 17.45
C SER A 102 2.89 -18.12 17.67
N SER A 103 2.80 -16.82 17.98
CA SER A 103 1.65 -15.97 17.58
C SER A 103 1.93 -14.49 17.87
N LEU A 104 2.22 -13.67 16.86
CA LEU A 104 2.28 -12.21 17.00
C LEU A 104 0.88 -11.68 17.27
N LYS A 105 0.48 -11.30 18.49
CA LYS A 105 -0.90 -10.85 18.77
C LYS A 105 -1.04 -9.32 18.68
N VAL A 106 -1.77 -8.82 17.70
CA VAL A 106 -2.34 -7.47 17.77
C VAL A 106 -3.56 -7.55 18.65
N VAL A 107 -3.52 -6.90 19.81
CA VAL A 107 -4.65 -6.85 20.74
C VAL A 107 -5.30 -5.49 20.61
N PHE A 108 -6.44 -5.54 19.96
CA PHE A 108 -7.41 -4.47 19.88
C PHE A 108 -8.30 -4.55 21.12
N ASP A 109 -7.87 -3.90 22.21
CA ASP A 109 -8.59 -3.86 23.49
C ASP A 109 -9.60 -2.71 23.48
N PHE A 110 -10.73 -2.98 22.84
CA PHE A 110 -11.74 -1.99 22.51
C PHE A 110 -12.98 -2.02 23.42
N ASP A 111 -13.08 -2.92 24.40
CA ASP A 111 -14.24 -2.93 25.31
C ASP A 111 -13.93 -3.53 26.68
N LYS A 112 -14.26 -2.79 27.75
CA LYS A 112 -14.33 -3.34 29.12
C LYS A 112 -15.61 -4.15 29.38
N ALA A 113 -16.63 -4.04 28.54
CA ALA A 113 -17.97 -4.58 28.79
C ALA A 113 -18.30 -5.88 28.04
N ALA A 114 -17.58 -6.18 26.96
CA ALA A 114 -17.69 -7.43 26.22
C ALA A 114 -16.29 -8.05 26.21
N GLY A 115 -16.05 -9.07 27.04
CA GLY A 115 -14.73 -9.68 27.29
C GLY A 115 -14.07 -10.39 26.09
N ALA A 116 -14.23 -9.91 24.87
CA ALA A 116 -13.58 -10.38 23.67
C ALA A 116 -12.91 -9.17 22.99
N GLY A 117 -11.74 -8.78 23.50
CA GLY A 117 -10.78 -8.01 22.71
C GLY A 117 -10.51 -8.75 21.41
N LEU A 118 -10.32 -8.01 20.31
CA LEU A 118 -10.04 -8.62 19.03
C LEU A 118 -8.54 -8.97 19.00
N GLU A 119 -8.19 -10.18 19.46
CA GLU A 119 -6.86 -10.72 19.28
C GLU A 119 -6.76 -11.27 17.86
N PHE A 120 -5.96 -10.62 17.01
CA PHE A 120 -5.58 -11.19 15.74
C PHE A 120 -4.09 -11.38 15.72
N ASP A 121 -3.66 -12.61 15.45
CA ASP A 121 -2.26 -12.85 15.17
C ASP A 121 -1.91 -12.62 13.69
N LEU A 122 -0.64 -12.27 13.39
CA LEU A 122 -0.20 -12.03 12.01
C LEU A 122 -0.47 -13.25 11.11
N LYS A 123 -0.39 -14.46 11.68
CA LYS A 123 -0.69 -15.70 10.97
C LYS A 123 -2.18 -15.76 10.62
N HIS A 124 -3.07 -15.36 11.51
CA HIS A 124 -4.50 -15.26 11.29
C HIS A 124 -4.85 -14.15 10.31
N PHE A 125 -4.15 -13.01 10.35
CA PHE A 125 -4.26 -11.96 9.32
C PHE A 125 -3.87 -12.46 7.94
N ARG A 126 -2.74 -13.17 7.83
CA ARG A 126 -2.28 -13.78 6.57
C ARG A 126 -3.23 -14.87 6.09
N GLN A 127 -3.69 -15.76 6.98
CA GLN A 127 -4.70 -16.77 6.68
C GLN A 127 -6.01 -16.13 6.23
N THR A 128 -6.39 -15.01 6.82
CA THR A 128 -7.58 -14.24 6.40
C THR A 128 -7.38 -13.64 5.01
N LEU A 129 -6.23 -13.02 4.74
CA LEU A 129 -5.88 -12.52 3.41
C LEU A 129 -5.84 -13.65 2.38
N GLU A 130 -5.27 -14.79 2.72
CA GLU A 130 -5.22 -15.98 1.88
C GLU A 130 -6.63 -16.52 1.61
N LYS A 131 -7.49 -16.62 2.63
CA LYS A 131 -8.91 -16.99 2.47
C LYS A 131 -9.67 -15.98 1.61
N LEU A 132 -9.40 -14.69 1.74
CA LEU A 132 -10.00 -13.64 0.91
C LEU A 132 -9.55 -13.75 -0.56
N THR A 133 -8.25 -13.97 -0.78
CA THR A 133 -7.69 -14.18 -2.12
C THR A 133 -8.20 -15.47 -2.74
N LYS A 134 -8.21 -16.57 -1.98
CA LYS A 134 -8.82 -17.84 -2.37
C LYS A 134 -10.30 -17.66 -2.70
N ALA A 135 -11.09 -16.98 -1.89
CA ALA A 135 -12.51 -16.72 -2.16
C ALA A 135 -12.75 -15.87 -3.42
N LYS A 136 -11.89 -14.87 -3.69
CA LYS A 136 -11.92 -14.11 -4.94
C LYS A 136 -11.60 -14.98 -6.15
N MET A 137 -10.61 -15.87 -6.04
CA MET A 137 -10.34 -16.90 -7.05
C MET A 137 -11.52 -17.89 -7.13
N LEU A 138 -12.20 -18.15 -6.00
CA LEU A 138 -13.28 -19.13 -5.92
C LEU A 138 -14.60 -18.69 -6.57
N LEU A 139 -14.75 -17.40 -6.89
CA LEU A 139 -15.98 -16.84 -7.48
C LEU A 139 -15.90 -16.63 -8.99
N GLY A 140 -14.83 -17.13 -9.62
CA GLY A 140 -14.57 -17.01 -11.05
C GLY A 140 -13.89 -18.26 -11.61
N TYR A 141 -14.39 -19.43 -11.23
CA TYR A 141 -13.82 -20.71 -11.64
C TYR A 141 -14.12 -21.04 -13.08
N TYR A 142 -13.20 -20.67 -13.95
CA TYR A 142 -13.00 -21.41 -15.17
C TYR A 142 -11.82 -22.34 -14.96
N HIS A 143 -12.02 -23.64 -15.16
CA HIS A 143 -10.90 -24.57 -15.29
C HIS A 143 -10.30 -24.39 -16.68
N LEU A 144 -9.47 -23.37 -16.82
CA LEU A 144 -8.86 -23.06 -18.11
C LEU A 144 -7.63 -23.91 -18.32
N THR A 145 -7.66 -24.58 -19.45
CA THR A 145 -6.53 -25.26 -20.06
C THR A 145 -6.01 -24.47 -21.26
N ASN A 146 -4.89 -24.90 -21.84
CA ASN A 146 -4.37 -24.37 -23.10
C ASN A 146 -5.43 -24.32 -24.22
N ASN A 147 -6.38 -25.27 -24.23
CA ASN A 147 -7.48 -25.31 -25.19
C ASN A 147 -8.48 -24.15 -25.04
N HIS A 148 -8.39 -23.37 -23.97
CA HIS A 148 -9.23 -22.21 -23.75
C HIS A 148 -8.43 -20.92 -23.98
N PHE A 149 -7.22 -20.82 -23.43
CA PHE A 149 -6.39 -19.60 -23.51
C PHE A 149 -6.20 -19.06 -24.93
N TRP A 150 -5.87 -19.93 -25.89
CA TRP A 150 -5.62 -19.51 -27.27
C TRP A 150 -6.90 -19.15 -28.05
N PRO A 151 -8.00 -19.91 -27.94
CA PRO A 151 -9.29 -19.47 -28.48
C PRO A 151 -9.79 -18.12 -27.95
N LEU A 152 -9.46 -17.74 -26.71
CA LEU A 152 -9.79 -16.41 -26.21
C LEU A 152 -9.05 -15.31 -27.00
N ILE A 153 -7.80 -15.54 -27.39
CA ILE A 153 -7.07 -14.59 -28.26
C ILE A 153 -7.77 -14.46 -29.62
N HIS A 154 -8.27 -15.56 -30.17
CA HIS A 154 -8.99 -15.55 -31.44
C HIS A 154 -10.31 -14.76 -31.41
N VAL A 155 -10.91 -14.52 -30.24
CA VAL A 155 -12.04 -13.59 -30.10
C VAL A 155 -11.65 -12.18 -30.57
N PHE A 156 -10.38 -11.80 -30.40
CA PHE A 156 -9.83 -10.49 -30.75
C PHE A 156 -9.09 -10.48 -32.10
N GLN A 157 -8.67 -11.61 -32.64
CA GLN A 157 -7.64 -11.68 -33.69
C GLN A 157 -8.12 -11.53 -35.14
N ASP A 158 -9.39 -11.29 -35.42
CA ASP A 158 -9.99 -11.55 -36.75
C ASP A 158 -9.29 -10.89 -37.97
N LYS A 159 -8.42 -9.86 -37.81
CA LYS A 159 -7.78 -9.17 -38.97
C LYS A 159 -6.34 -8.64 -38.77
N LEU A 160 -5.62 -8.94 -37.68
CA LEU A 160 -4.48 -8.10 -37.25
C LEU A 160 -3.14 -8.82 -37.06
N VAL A 161 -2.72 -9.61 -38.05
CA VAL A 161 -1.40 -10.29 -38.03
C VAL A 161 -0.26 -9.28 -38.16
N GLY A 162 0.69 -9.31 -37.21
CA GLY A 162 1.95 -8.55 -37.28
C GLY A 162 1.89 -7.11 -36.79
N LYS A 163 0.79 -6.68 -36.17
CA LYS A 163 0.66 -5.37 -35.51
C LYS A 163 0.72 -5.54 -33.98
N THR A 164 1.06 -4.46 -33.28
CA THR A 164 1.06 -4.36 -31.81
C THR A 164 0.22 -3.17 -31.35
N ALA A 165 -0.33 -3.24 -30.15
CA ALA A 165 -1.12 -2.16 -29.56
C ALA A 165 -0.34 -0.84 -29.51
N ALA A 166 -1.01 0.26 -29.83
CA ALA A 166 -0.48 1.62 -29.80
C ALA A 166 -0.42 2.19 -28.37
N ASN A 167 -1.23 1.69 -27.43
CA ASN A 167 -1.24 2.14 -26.05
C ASN A 167 0.16 2.01 -25.42
N PRO A 168 0.79 3.13 -25.00
CA PRO A 168 2.18 3.12 -24.53
C PRO A 168 2.37 2.36 -23.21
N THR A 169 1.35 2.34 -22.36
CA THR A 169 1.39 1.60 -21.08
C THR A 169 1.33 0.09 -21.34
N VAL A 170 0.43 -0.35 -22.22
CA VAL A 170 0.31 -1.76 -22.61
C VAL A 170 1.57 -2.21 -23.35
N ARG A 171 2.07 -1.43 -24.30
CA ARG A 171 3.30 -1.75 -25.03
C ARG A 171 4.50 -1.89 -24.09
N ARG A 172 4.70 -0.93 -23.18
CA ARG A 172 5.77 -1.03 -22.17
C ARG A 172 5.62 -2.28 -21.31
N TRP A 173 4.39 -2.62 -20.91
CA TRP A 173 4.13 -3.81 -20.11
C TRP A 173 4.44 -5.09 -20.89
N VAL A 174 3.95 -5.21 -22.13
CA VAL A 174 4.14 -6.37 -23.00
C VAL A 174 5.61 -6.54 -23.38
N ASP A 175 6.29 -5.45 -23.73
CA ASP A 175 7.72 -5.46 -24.05
C ASP A 175 8.56 -5.85 -22.82
N GLY A 176 8.25 -5.28 -21.66
CA GLY A 176 8.89 -5.67 -20.40
C GLY A 176 8.63 -7.14 -20.08
N TYR A 177 7.39 -7.60 -20.25
CA TYR A 177 7.03 -8.98 -19.94
C TYR A 177 7.65 -10.01 -20.91
N LYS A 178 7.72 -9.73 -22.22
CA LYS A 178 8.28 -10.65 -23.23
C LYS A 178 9.80 -10.59 -23.35
N ASN A 179 10.38 -9.39 -23.28
CA ASN A 179 11.79 -9.16 -23.58
C ASN A 179 12.67 -9.03 -22.33
N ASN A 180 12.10 -8.74 -21.15
CA ASN A 180 12.87 -8.64 -19.91
C ASN A 180 12.83 -9.95 -19.14
N ALA A 181 13.87 -10.78 -19.31
CA ALA A 181 14.03 -12.03 -18.56
C ALA A 181 14.11 -11.84 -17.04
N GLN A 182 14.31 -10.60 -16.56
CA GLN A 182 14.61 -10.32 -15.16
C GLN A 182 13.38 -10.19 -14.26
N ARG A 183 12.15 -10.01 -14.78
CA ARG A 183 10.95 -9.94 -13.92
C ARG A 183 9.64 -10.25 -14.64
N ILE A 184 8.76 -11.02 -14.02
CA ILE A 184 7.34 -11.12 -14.39
C ILE A 184 6.66 -9.84 -13.93
N SER A 185 6.29 -8.96 -14.87
CA SER A 185 5.67 -7.65 -14.59
C SER A 185 4.41 -7.77 -13.72
N GLU A 186 4.19 -6.80 -12.83
CA GLU A 186 2.95 -6.72 -12.05
C GLU A 186 1.75 -6.51 -12.98
N PRO A 187 0.58 -7.12 -12.73
CA PRO A 187 -0.54 -7.05 -13.65
C PRO A 187 -1.34 -5.74 -13.49
N SER A 188 -0.65 -4.61 -13.68
CA SER A 188 -1.11 -3.25 -13.42
C SER A 188 -1.93 -2.62 -14.56
N ILE A 189 -2.28 -3.38 -15.59
CA ILE A 189 -3.04 -2.87 -16.73
C ILE A 189 -4.51 -2.69 -16.33
N GLU A 190 -5.00 -1.46 -16.48
CA GLU A 190 -6.40 -1.13 -16.24
C GLU A 190 -7.31 -1.82 -17.25
N THR A 191 -8.54 -2.11 -16.82
CA THR A 191 -9.54 -2.71 -17.73
C THR A 191 -10.00 -1.62 -18.70
N PRO A 192 -9.94 -1.84 -20.02
CA PRO A 192 -10.43 -0.86 -20.99
C PRO A 192 -11.94 -0.65 -20.86
N VAL A 193 -12.40 0.58 -21.10
CA VAL A 193 -13.81 0.98 -21.06
C VAL A 193 -14.18 1.56 -22.41
N THR A 194 -15.23 1.02 -23.00
CA THR A 194 -15.71 1.33 -24.36
C THR A 194 -17.00 2.13 -24.37
N GLY A 195 -17.74 2.15 -23.24
CA GLY A 195 -19.08 2.73 -23.15
C GLY A 195 -20.18 1.78 -23.63
N ASN A 196 -19.84 0.62 -24.20
CA ASN A 196 -20.78 -0.46 -24.45
C ASN A 196 -20.83 -1.39 -23.23
N VAL A 197 -21.93 -1.33 -22.48
CA VAL A 197 -22.12 -2.09 -21.22
C VAL A 197 -21.85 -3.59 -21.37
N LYS A 198 -22.25 -4.19 -22.48
CA LYS A 198 -22.10 -5.64 -22.70
C LYS A 198 -20.63 -6.01 -22.92
N LEU A 199 -19.94 -5.27 -23.77
CA LEU A 199 -18.52 -5.46 -24.03
C LEU A 199 -17.71 -5.17 -22.76
N ASP A 200 -17.98 -4.07 -22.07
CA ASP A 200 -17.28 -3.67 -20.83
C ASP A 200 -17.41 -4.74 -19.73
N ASN A 201 -18.58 -5.36 -19.59
CA ASN A 201 -18.78 -6.49 -18.68
C ASN A 201 -17.93 -7.71 -19.06
N GLY A 202 -17.84 -8.03 -20.36
CA GLY A 202 -16.99 -9.11 -20.86
C GLY A 202 -15.51 -8.84 -20.63
N LEU A 203 -15.04 -7.63 -20.99
CA LEU A 203 -13.66 -7.17 -20.80
C LEU A 203 -13.26 -7.21 -19.32
N SER A 204 -14.16 -6.78 -18.43
CA SER A 204 -13.92 -6.86 -16.98
C SER A 204 -13.69 -8.30 -16.51
N ARG A 205 -14.48 -9.27 -17.00
CA ARG A 205 -14.34 -10.69 -16.61
C ARG A 205 -13.01 -11.28 -17.09
N ILE A 206 -12.63 -11.08 -18.34
CA ILE A 206 -11.37 -11.61 -18.88
C ILE A 206 -10.14 -10.92 -18.31
N MET A 207 -10.22 -9.62 -17.98
CA MET A 207 -9.10 -8.92 -17.35
C MET A 207 -8.87 -9.36 -15.91
N VAL A 208 -9.92 -9.75 -15.17
CA VAL A 208 -9.75 -10.41 -13.87
C VAL A 208 -9.03 -11.75 -14.03
N LEU A 209 -9.44 -12.55 -15.02
CA LEU A 209 -8.81 -13.84 -15.32
C LEU A 209 -7.33 -13.67 -15.66
N TRP A 210 -7.01 -12.72 -16.53
CA TRP A 210 -5.63 -12.39 -16.91
C TRP A 210 -4.79 -11.93 -15.70
N ARG A 211 -5.32 -11.06 -14.83
CA ARG A 211 -4.62 -10.64 -13.59
C ARG A 211 -4.34 -11.83 -12.68
N ASN A 212 -5.34 -12.67 -12.44
CA ASN A 212 -5.22 -13.86 -11.59
C ASN A 212 -4.19 -14.86 -12.15
N TYR A 213 -4.08 -14.97 -13.48
CA TYR A 213 -3.09 -15.80 -14.15
C TYR A 213 -1.67 -15.29 -13.85
N ILE A 214 -1.41 -14.00 -14.07
CA ILE A 214 -0.09 -13.39 -13.78
C ILE A 214 0.26 -13.51 -12.30
N GLU A 215 -0.70 -13.28 -11.39
CA GLU A 215 -0.48 -13.45 -9.95
C GLU A 215 -0.13 -14.90 -9.57
N ALA A 216 -0.69 -15.89 -10.27
CA ALA A 216 -0.31 -17.29 -10.08
C ALA A 216 1.15 -17.55 -10.51
N CYS A 217 1.56 -17.02 -11.67
CA CYS A 217 2.96 -17.11 -12.11
C CYS A 217 3.91 -16.45 -11.11
N ARG A 218 3.58 -15.25 -10.64
CA ARG A 218 4.40 -14.50 -9.67
C ARG A 218 4.55 -15.16 -8.31
N ARG A 219 3.55 -15.94 -7.85
CA ARG A 219 3.65 -16.69 -6.59
C ARG A 219 4.75 -17.74 -6.60
N LEU A 220 5.18 -18.19 -7.78
CA LEU A 220 6.21 -19.21 -7.95
C LEU A 220 7.59 -18.64 -8.27
N GLY A 221 7.66 -17.38 -8.67
CA GLY A 221 8.91 -16.67 -8.93
C GLY A 221 8.69 -15.25 -9.40
N ASP A 222 9.59 -14.34 -9.02
CA ASP A 222 9.53 -12.95 -9.46
C ASP A 222 10.03 -12.79 -10.90
N THR A 223 10.74 -13.78 -11.44
CA THR A 223 11.29 -13.79 -12.81
C THR A 223 10.78 -15.00 -13.60
N HIS A 224 10.80 -14.90 -14.93
CA HIS A 224 10.45 -16.01 -15.83
C HIS A 224 11.31 -17.24 -15.58
N GLU A 225 12.59 -17.05 -15.28
CA GLU A 225 13.52 -18.13 -14.97
C GLU A 225 13.18 -18.81 -13.64
N GLN A 226 12.90 -18.01 -12.60
CA GLN A 226 12.50 -18.54 -11.29
C GLN A 226 11.20 -19.31 -11.38
N PHE A 227 10.19 -18.75 -12.06
CA PHE A 227 8.93 -19.43 -12.33
C PHE A 227 9.16 -20.76 -13.05
N ARG A 228 9.91 -20.77 -14.17
CA ARG A 228 10.18 -22.00 -14.95
C ARG A 228 10.93 -23.03 -14.13
N LYS A 229 11.93 -22.62 -13.36
CA LYS A 229 12.68 -23.51 -12.47
C LYS A 229 11.74 -24.13 -11.44
N LYS A 230 10.91 -23.32 -10.77
CA LYS A 230 9.99 -23.79 -9.74
C LYS A 230 8.92 -24.73 -10.30
N MET A 231 8.39 -24.41 -11.48
CA MET A 231 7.44 -25.28 -12.18
C MET A 231 8.08 -26.58 -12.64
N SER A 232 9.31 -26.54 -13.16
CA SER A 232 10.04 -27.75 -13.52
C SER A 232 10.28 -28.62 -12.29
N GLU A 233 10.66 -28.05 -11.14
CA GLU A 233 10.81 -28.80 -9.88
C GLU A 233 9.49 -29.45 -9.45
N LEU A 234 8.36 -28.73 -9.57
CA LEU A 234 7.03 -29.25 -9.20
C LEU A 234 6.55 -30.35 -10.16
N LEU A 235 6.85 -30.24 -11.46
CA LEU A 235 6.41 -31.20 -12.48
C LEU A 235 7.34 -32.42 -12.61
N ASP A 236 8.60 -32.34 -12.17
CA ASP A 236 9.59 -33.43 -12.25
C ASP A 236 9.48 -34.42 -11.06
N ILE A 237 8.70 -34.08 -10.03
CA ILE A 237 8.29 -35.03 -8.97
C ILE A 237 7.27 -35.99 -9.60
N LYS A 238 7.79 -37.02 -10.28
CA LYS A 238 7.15 -37.92 -11.25
C LYS A 238 5.85 -38.64 -10.86
N ASP A 239 5.30 -38.43 -9.66
CA ASP A 239 4.06 -39.10 -9.20
C ASP A 239 3.09 -38.17 -8.44
N ASP A 240 3.31 -36.85 -8.41
CA ASP A 240 2.48 -35.94 -7.60
C ASP A 240 2.02 -34.67 -8.34
N CYS A 241 1.35 -34.85 -9.48
CA CYS A 241 0.64 -33.78 -10.18
C CYS A 241 -0.38 -33.07 -9.27
N GLN A 242 -0.83 -33.74 -8.22
CA GLN A 242 -1.78 -33.19 -7.25
C GLN A 242 -1.13 -32.11 -6.39
N THR A 243 0.07 -32.34 -5.85
CA THR A 243 0.85 -31.31 -5.13
C THR A 243 1.20 -30.11 -6.02
N ALA A 244 1.56 -30.34 -7.29
CA ALA A 244 1.81 -29.25 -8.22
C ALA A 244 0.54 -28.40 -8.48
N ASN A 245 -0.60 -29.06 -8.72
CA ASN A 245 -1.88 -28.39 -8.93
C ASN A 245 -2.41 -27.68 -7.68
N GLU A 246 -2.15 -28.19 -6.48
CA GLU A 246 -2.46 -27.50 -5.22
C GLU A 246 -1.66 -26.20 -5.06
N ALA A 247 -0.38 -26.19 -5.47
CA ALA A 247 0.48 -25.02 -5.36
C ALA A 247 0.05 -23.87 -6.30
N VAL A 248 -0.53 -24.20 -7.45
CA VAL A 248 -0.94 -23.23 -8.48
C VAL A 248 -2.44 -23.09 -8.65
N ALA A 249 -3.23 -23.72 -7.77
CA ALA A 249 -4.68 -23.65 -7.82
C ALA A 249 -5.17 -22.18 -7.96
N PRO A 250 -6.13 -21.92 -8.86
CA PRO A 250 -7.01 -22.89 -9.52
C PRO A 250 -6.51 -23.41 -10.88
N TRP A 251 -5.27 -23.11 -11.26
CA TRP A 251 -4.73 -23.44 -12.56
C TRP A 251 -4.18 -24.86 -12.60
N ASP A 252 -4.26 -25.52 -13.76
CA ASP A 252 -3.48 -26.71 -13.99
C ASP A 252 -2.01 -26.31 -14.17
N ALA A 253 -1.11 -26.96 -13.44
CA ALA A 253 0.32 -26.67 -13.42
C ALA A 253 0.95 -26.82 -14.82
N THR A 254 0.52 -27.82 -15.57
CA THR A 254 1.04 -28.10 -16.91
C THR A 254 0.58 -27.01 -17.88
N ASP A 255 -0.70 -26.65 -17.83
CA ASP A 255 -1.24 -25.58 -18.69
C ASP A 255 -0.63 -24.21 -18.37
N LEU A 256 -0.48 -23.89 -17.07
CA LEU A 256 0.17 -22.66 -16.61
C LEU A 256 1.62 -22.58 -17.12
N TYR A 257 2.37 -23.69 -17.05
CA TYR A 257 3.76 -23.75 -17.52
C TYR A 257 3.88 -23.51 -19.02
N TYR A 258 3.07 -24.18 -19.84
CA TYR A 258 3.15 -24.06 -21.29
C TYR A 258 2.64 -22.69 -21.78
N SER A 259 1.49 -22.23 -21.29
CA SER A 259 0.95 -20.92 -21.67
C SER A 259 1.88 -19.76 -21.28
N GLU A 260 2.54 -19.84 -20.11
CA GLU A 260 3.53 -18.84 -19.71
C GLU A 260 4.78 -18.90 -20.59
N SER A 261 5.24 -20.11 -20.94
CA SER A 261 6.40 -20.30 -21.81
C SER A 261 6.20 -19.71 -23.20
N ASP A 262 4.96 -19.74 -23.70
CA ASP A 262 4.55 -19.12 -24.97
C ASP A 262 4.13 -17.64 -24.82
N PHE A 263 4.35 -17.05 -23.64
CA PHE A 263 4.00 -15.66 -23.31
C PHE A 263 2.54 -15.31 -23.59
N TRP A 264 1.61 -16.24 -23.34
CA TRP A 264 0.17 -16.04 -23.53
C TRP A 264 -0.34 -14.72 -22.92
N PRO A 265 -0.01 -14.35 -21.67
CA PRO A 265 -0.52 -13.12 -21.07
C PRO A 265 -0.17 -11.84 -21.84
N GLY A 266 1.06 -11.77 -22.34
CA GLY A 266 1.51 -10.63 -23.14
C GLY A 266 0.86 -10.60 -24.52
N THR A 267 0.71 -11.76 -25.16
CA THR A 267 0.05 -11.87 -26.46
C THR A 267 -1.44 -11.57 -26.38
N PHE A 268 -2.12 -12.03 -25.34
CA PHE A 268 -3.53 -11.74 -25.09
C PHE A 268 -3.78 -10.24 -24.91
N LEU A 269 -3.01 -9.55 -24.07
CA LEU A 269 -3.16 -8.12 -23.87
C LEU A 269 -2.95 -7.32 -25.16
N ASP A 270 -1.87 -7.65 -25.87
CA ASP A 270 -1.52 -6.97 -27.12
C ASP A 270 -2.65 -7.07 -28.15
N MET A 271 -3.20 -8.29 -28.34
CA MET A 271 -4.32 -8.51 -29.26
C MET A 271 -5.61 -7.83 -28.81
N MET A 272 -5.94 -7.89 -27.51
CA MET A 272 -7.15 -7.25 -26.99
C MET A 272 -7.12 -5.73 -27.20
N PHE A 273 -6.02 -5.06 -26.81
CA PHE A 273 -5.92 -3.61 -26.94
C PHE A 273 -5.84 -3.16 -28.40
N LEU A 274 -5.06 -3.87 -29.22
CA LEU A 274 -4.97 -3.59 -30.65
C LEU A 274 -6.35 -3.64 -31.33
N THR A 275 -7.19 -4.63 -31.00
CA THR A 275 -8.54 -4.74 -31.57
C THR A 275 -9.45 -3.61 -31.10
N LEU A 276 -9.37 -3.20 -29.84
CA LEU A 276 -10.15 -2.08 -29.33
C LEU A 276 -9.73 -0.76 -29.98
N GLU A 277 -8.43 -0.53 -30.15
CA GLU A 277 -7.89 0.65 -30.83
C GLU A 277 -8.32 0.71 -32.30
N ASP A 278 -8.32 -0.42 -33.01
CA ASP A 278 -8.79 -0.50 -34.40
C ASP A 278 -10.30 -0.25 -34.54
N ILE A 279 -11.11 -0.59 -33.53
CA ILE A 279 -12.54 -0.25 -33.49
C ILE A 279 -12.75 1.23 -33.15
N GLU A 280 -11.93 1.79 -32.26
CA GLU A 280 -12.09 3.16 -31.76
C GLU A 280 -11.90 4.23 -32.85
N VAL A 281 -11.12 3.93 -33.89
CA VAL A 281 -10.92 4.83 -35.04
C VAL A 281 -12.08 4.83 -36.05
N LEU A 282 -13.08 3.96 -35.87
CA LEU A 282 -14.25 3.90 -36.75
C LEU A 282 -15.26 5.02 -36.46
N PRO A 283 -16.09 5.42 -37.44
CA PRO A 283 -17.21 6.33 -37.21
C PRO A 283 -18.21 5.79 -36.18
N ASP A 284 -18.86 6.66 -35.40
CA ASP A 284 -19.71 6.29 -34.25
C ASP A 284 -20.67 5.11 -34.47
N ILE A 285 -21.38 5.12 -35.60
CA ILE A 285 -22.37 4.07 -35.92
C ILE A 285 -21.69 2.72 -36.16
N GLU A 286 -20.55 2.72 -36.85
CA GLU A 286 -19.77 1.52 -37.14
C GLU A 286 -19.05 1.03 -35.89
N ARG A 287 -18.43 1.94 -35.14
CA ARG A 287 -17.79 1.67 -33.84
C ARG A 287 -18.75 0.97 -32.88
N GLN A 288 -19.97 1.50 -32.71
CA GLN A 288 -20.94 0.91 -31.80
C GLN A 288 -21.42 -0.47 -32.28
N LYS A 289 -21.53 -0.66 -33.60
CA LYS A 289 -21.88 -1.95 -34.20
C LYS A 289 -20.78 -2.99 -33.97
N GLU A 290 -19.51 -2.62 -34.15
CA GLU A 290 -18.36 -3.50 -33.89
C GLU A 290 -18.22 -3.83 -32.40
N TYR A 291 -18.41 -2.86 -31.49
CA TYR A 291 -18.46 -3.11 -30.04
C TYR A 291 -19.56 -4.10 -29.65
N GLU A 292 -20.75 -3.97 -30.22
CA GLU A 292 -21.85 -4.89 -29.96
C GLU A 292 -21.53 -6.32 -30.47
N GLN A 293 -20.88 -6.44 -31.63
CA GLN A 293 -20.47 -7.73 -32.18
C GLN A 293 -19.37 -8.39 -31.36
N LEU A 294 -18.34 -7.63 -30.98
CA LEU A 294 -17.27 -8.11 -30.12
C LEU A 294 -17.80 -8.52 -28.74
N GLY A 295 -18.68 -7.71 -28.15
CA GLY A 295 -19.35 -8.02 -26.88
C GLY A 295 -20.16 -9.32 -26.95
N LYS A 296 -20.84 -9.59 -28.07
CA LYS A 296 -21.54 -10.87 -28.31
C LYS A 296 -20.57 -12.05 -28.46
N LYS A 297 -19.52 -11.91 -29.27
CA LYS A 297 -18.49 -12.96 -29.45
C LYS A 297 -17.85 -13.34 -28.12
N LEU A 298 -17.48 -12.33 -27.33
CA LEU A 298 -16.85 -12.51 -26.03
C LEU A 298 -17.80 -13.15 -25.03
N GLU A 299 -19.06 -12.73 -24.97
CA GLU A 299 -20.07 -13.37 -24.12
C GLU A 299 -20.29 -14.84 -24.51
N MET A 300 -20.43 -15.13 -25.81
CA MET A 300 -20.58 -16.50 -26.30
C MET A 300 -19.41 -17.37 -25.88
N TYR A 301 -18.17 -16.89 -26.04
CA TYR A 301 -16.98 -17.61 -25.61
C TYR A 301 -16.93 -17.80 -24.09
N LEU A 302 -17.20 -16.76 -23.30
CA LEU A 302 -17.22 -16.87 -21.84
C LEU A 302 -18.24 -17.90 -21.34
N ASN A 303 -19.33 -18.11 -22.08
CA ASN A 303 -20.33 -19.12 -21.76
C ASN A 303 -19.91 -20.55 -22.12
N THR A 304 -18.85 -20.76 -22.91
CA THR A 304 -18.32 -22.10 -23.20
C THR A 304 -17.24 -22.55 -22.21
N LEU A 305 -16.75 -21.66 -21.35
CA LEU A 305 -15.69 -21.98 -20.42
C LEU A 305 -16.18 -22.97 -19.35
N PRO A 306 -15.42 -24.04 -19.05
CA PRO A 306 -15.84 -25.07 -18.10
C PRO A 306 -15.81 -24.52 -16.68
N ILE A 307 -16.99 -24.41 -16.09
CA ILE A 307 -17.13 -24.05 -14.68
C ILE A 307 -17.01 -25.34 -13.85
N GLN A 308 -15.94 -25.47 -13.06
CA GLN A 308 -15.76 -26.62 -12.19
C GLN A 308 -16.65 -26.46 -10.95
N GLN A 309 -17.68 -27.30 -10.82
CA GLN A 309 -18.46 -27.41 -9.59
C GLN A 309 -17.62 -28.15 -8.56
N HIS A 310 -16.95 -27.44 -7.65
CA HIS A 310 -16.46 -28.07 -6.43
C HIS A 310 -17.65 -28.58 -5.60
N GLU A 311 -17.42 -29.63 -4.79
CA GLU A 311 -18.38 -30.09 -3.77
C GLU A 311 -18.89 -28.86 -3.01
N THR A 312 -20.16 -28.54 -3.26
CA THR A 312 -20.76 -27.25 -2.90
C THR A 312 -20.60 -26.99 -1.40
N ASP A 313 -20.54 -28.03 -0.59
CA ASP A 313 -20.46 -27.96 0.87
C ASP A 313 -19.10 -27.50 1.41
N VAL A 314 -17.97 -27.87 0.79
CA VAL A 314 -16.63 -27.43 1.24
C VAL A 314 -16.43 -25.95 0.90
N PHE A 315 -16.79 -25.55 -0.33
CA PHE A 315 -16.78 -24.15 -0.76
C PHE A 315 -17.68 -23.29 0.11
N LEU A 316 -18.89 -23.78 0.38
CA LEU A 316 -19.90 -23.05 1.13
C LEU A 316 -19.48 -22.91 2.60
N LYS A 317 -18.79 -23.91 3.17
CA LYS A 317 -18.18 -23.80 4.49
C LYS A 317 -17.04 -22.77 4.51
N GLU A 318 -16.12 -22.81 3.56
CA GLU A 318 -15.01 -21.83 3.49
C GLU A 318 -15.52 -20.40 3.31
N LEU A 319 -16.55 -20.21 2.48
CA LEU A 319 -17.17 -18.93 2.26
C LEU A 319 -17.92 -18.45 3.51
N ILE A 320 -18.68 -19.31 4.19
CA ILE A 320 -19.34 -18.97 5.46
C ILE A 320 -18.31 -18.62 6.53
N ASP A 321 -17.23 -19.39 6.66
CA ASP A 321 -16.14 -19.13 7.59
C ASP A 321 -15.50 -17.77 7.31
N LEU A 322 -15.27 -17.46 6.03
CA LEU A 322 -14.75 -16.16 5.62
C LEU A 322 -15.72 -15.03 5.98
N LEU A 323 -17.01 -15.17 5.67
CA LEU A 323 -18.03 -14.16 5.96
C LEU A 323 -18.30 -14.00 7.47
N ASN A 324 -17.92 -14.98 8.28
CA ASN A 324 -18.02 -14.94 9.74
C ASN A 324 -16.78 -14.36 10.42
N LEU A 325 -15.75 -13.95 9.68
CA LEU A 325 -14.53 -13.44 10.29
C LEU A 325 -14.81 -12.21 11.18
N PRO A 326 -14.25 -12.16 12.40
CA PRO A 326 -14.48 -11.05 13.33
C PRO A 326 -14.05 -9.67 12.79
N VAL A 327 -13.14 -9.64 11.82
CA VAL A 327 -12.62 -8.41 11.20
C VAL A 327 -13.73 -7.57 10.56
N TRP A 328 -14.81 -8.22 10.12
CA TRP A 328 -15.97 -7.55 9.53
C TRP A 328 -16.67 -6.64 10.54
N LYS A 329 -16.81 -7.08 11.79
CA LYS A 329 -17.46 -6.26 12.83
C LYS A 329 -16.58 -5.11 13.31
N ARG A 330 -15.29 -5.13 12.96
CA ARG A 330 -14.24 -4.23 13.43
C ARG A 330 -13.60 -3.40 12.31
N ARG A 331 -14.34 -3.19 11.21
CA ARG A 331 -13.89 -2.41 10.03
C ARG A 331 -13.46 -0.98 10.41
N TYR A 332 -14.10 -0.40 11.43
CA TYR A 332 -13.81 0.96 11.92
C TYR A 332 -12.44 1.07 12.53
N GLU A 333 -12.15 0.13 13.41
CA GLU A 333 -10.92 0.08 14.16
C GLU A 333 -9.76 -0.31 13.25
N LEU A 334 -10.01 -1.17 12.26
CA LEU A 334 -9.03 -1.50 11.21
C LEU A 334 -8.63 -0.26 10.40
N TYR A 335 -9.58 0.61 10.06
CA TYR A 335 -9.29 1.84 9.33
C TYR A 335 -8.47 2.82 10.18
N ALA A 336 -8.82 3.02 11.45
CA ALA A 336 -8.03 3.83 12.38
C ALA A 336 -6.61 3.30 12.54
N ALA A 337 -6.44 1.98 12.70
CA ALA A 337 -5.13 1.34 12.75
C ALA A 337 -4.36 1.49 11.43
N TRP A 338 -5.02 1.42 10.27
CA TRP A 338 -4.34 1.67 9.00
C TRP A 338 -3.84 3.11 8.86
N VAL A 339 -4.57 4.11 9.37
CA VAL A 339 -4.08 5.50 9.36
C VAL A 339 -2.77 5.64 10.13
N LEU A 340 -2.52 4.83 11.17
CA LEU A 340 -1.21 4.77 11.85
C LEU A 340 -0.07 4.43 10.87
N THR A 341 -0.32 3.54 9.89
CA THR A 341 0.67 3.21 8.86
C THR A 341 0.99 4.41 7.96
N LEU A 342 0.03 5.32 7.75
CA LEU A 342 0.23 6.55 7.01
C LEU A 342 1.02 7.57 7.83
N ILE A 343 0.77 7.63 9.14
CA ILE A 343 1.57 8.43 10.08
C ILE A 343 3.02 7.94 10.07
N ASP A 344 3.26 6.63 10.13
CA ASP A 344 4.60 6.03 10.01
C ASP A 344 5.31 6.41 8.69
N LYS A 345 4.59 6.41 7.56
CA LYS A 345 5.13 6.86 6.27
C LYS A 345 5.57 8.33 6.30
N SER A 346 5.01 9.17 7.18
CA SER A 346 5.49 10.55 7.35
C SER A 346 6.86 10.65 8.03
N PHE A 347 7.29 9.61 8.73
CA PHE A 347 8.58 9.52 9.44
C PHE A 347 9.71 8.90 8.61
N THR A 348 9.54 8.68 7.31
CA THR A 348 10.49 7.88 6.48
C THR A 348 11.95 8.38 6.48
N SER A 349 12.21 9.64 6.87
CA SER A 349 13.56 10.22 7.02
C SER A 349 14.05 10.32 8.47
N MET A 350 13.36 9.68 9.41
CA MET A 350 13.62 9.75 10.86
C MET A 350 13.80 8.34 11.43
N SER A 351 14.62 8.21 12.47
CA SER A 351 14.74 6.93 13.20
C SER A 351 13.50 6.75 14.05
N THR A 352 12.76 5.65 13.84
CA THR A 352 11.47 5.41 14.51
C THR A 352 11.51 4.05 15.20
N VAL A 353 11.09 4.03 16.47
CA VAL A 353 10.94 2.81 17.28
C VAL A 353 9.50 2.72 17.74
N PHE A 354 8.77 1.72 17.27
CA PHE A 354 7.45 1.39 17.78
C PHE A 354 7.56 0.53 19.05
N HIS A 355 6.81 0.93 20.08
CA HIS A 355 6.81 0.25 21.38
C HIS A 355 5.80 -0.88 21.37
N SER A 356 6.25 -2.03 21.86
CA SER A 356 5.38 -3.20 22.08
C SER A 356 5.42 -3.58 23.56
N VAL A 357 4.29 -4.09 24.06
CA VAL A 357 4.17 -4.63 25.43
C VAL A 357 3.95 -6.12 25.29
N ASP A 358 4.80 -6.93 25.90
CA ASP A 358 4.79 -8.40 25.75
C ASP A 358 4.80 -8.84 24.27
N GLU A 359 5.60 -8.16 23.44
CA GLU A 359 5.69 -8.37 21.98
C GLU A 359 4.38 -8.05 21.21
N LYS A 360 3.43 -7.35 21.84
CA LYS A 360 2.15 -6.93 21.24
C LYS A 360 2.14 -5.43 21.01
N LEU A 361 1.71 -5.00 19.83
CA LEU A 361 1.25 -3.62 19.66
C LEU A 361 -0.19 -3.53 20.19
N ILE A 362 -0.36 -2.75 21.26
CA ILE A 362 -1.67 -2.59 21.91
C ILE A 362 -2.27 -1.27 21.44
N LEU A 363 -3.37 -1.35 20.70
CA LEU A 363 -4.21 -0.21 20.37
C LEU A 363 -5.42 -0.29 21.30
N SER A 364 -5.40 0.52 22.36
CA SER A 364 -6.44 0.53 23.39
C SER A 364 -7.14 1.89 23.45
N PHE A 365 -8.39 1.93 23.92
CA PHE A 365 -9.16 3.18 24.13
C PHE A 365 -8.66 4.01 25.34
N ARG A 366 -7.35 4.11 25.49
CA ARG A 366 -6.65 4.87 26.53
C ARG A 366 -5.31 5.35 25.98
N ALA A 367 -4.78 6.39 26.62
CA ALA A 367 -3.45 6.91 26.36
C ALA A 367 -2.42 5.77 26.27
N THR A 368 -1.86 5.56 25.09
CA THR A 368 -0.87 4.50 24.83
C THR A 368 0.30 5.07 24.04
N HIS A 369 1.53 4.87 24.51
CA HIS A 369 2.74 5.25 23.80
C HIS A 369 2.98 4.26 22.67
N LEU A 370 2.83 4.71 21.42
CA LEU A 370 2.95 3.85 20.25
C LEU A 370 4.35 3.85 19.68
N ALA A 371 5.00 5.00 19.59
CA ALA A 371 6.34 5.10 19.01
C ALA A 371 7.13 6.29 19.53
N THR A 372 8.46 6.15 19.54
CA THR A 372 9.42 7.25 19.66
C THR A 372 10.09 7.48 18.32
N VAL A 373 10.16 8.75 17.90
CA VAL A 373 10.76 9.19 16.64
C VAL A 373 11.88 10.18 16.96
N ASP A 374 13.10 9.88 16.52
CA ASP A 374 14.23 10.81 16.59
C ASP A 374 14.19 11.74 15.37
N ALA A 375 13.88 13.02 15.65
CA ALA A 375 13.78 14.08 14.67
C ALA A 375 15.04 14.96 14.64
N GLY A 376 16.24 14.36 14.74
CA GLY A 376 17.50 15.08 14.58
C GLY A 376 17.89 15.91 15.80
N GLY A 377 17.76 15.32 17.00
CA GLY A 377 18.08 15.95 18.28
C GLY A 377 16.88 16.25 19.17
N GLU A 378 15.66 16.21 18.60
CA GLU A 378 14.41 16.22 19.36
C GLU A 378 13.75 14.84 19.31
N SER A 379 13.40 14.31 20.49
CA SER A 379 12.63 13.07 20.61
C SER A 379 11.14 13.40 20.54
N LEU A 380 10.47 12.88 19.52
CA LEU A 380 9.02 12.95 19.39
C LEU A 380 8.39 11.65 19.89
N GLU A 381 7.24 11.77 20.54
CA GLU A 381 6.47 10.61 20.99
C GLU A 381 5.09 10.60 20.35
N LEU A 382 4.78 9.51 19.66
CA LEU A 382 3.48 9.24 19.08
C LEU A 382 2.64 8.46 20.09
N TRP A 383 1.51 9.05 20.46
CA TRP A 383 0.55 8.48 21.40
C TRP A 383 -0.82 8.33 20.77
N SER A 384 -1.58 7.32 21.16
CA SER A 384 -3.02 7.24 20.87
C SER A 384 -3.85 7.73 22.04
N GLU A 385 -5.05 8.25 21.77
CA GLU A 385 -6.12 8.40 22.77
C GLU A 385 -5.76 9.27 23.99
N VAL A 386 -4.85 10.23 23.84
CA VAL A 386 -4.44 11.14 24.91
C VAL A 386 -5.54 12.16 25.21
N ARG A 387 -5.95 12.23 26.48
CA ARG A 387 -6.95 13.21 26.92
C ARG A 387 -6.29 14.54 27.25
N SER A 388 -6.72 15.60 26.56
CA SER A 388 -6.25 16.97 26.81
C SER A 388 -7.40 17.85 27.31
N PRO A 389 -7.16 18.73 28.29
CA PRO A 389 -8.20 19.58 28.85
C PRO A 389 -8.69 20.61 27.85
N VAL A 390 -10.01 20.87 27.85
CA VAL A 390 -10.63 21.93 27.06
C VAL A 390 -11.78 22.56 27.84
N HIS A 391 -11.79 23.88 27.94
CA HIS A 391 -12.90 24.60 28.55
C HIS A 391 -14.04 24.74 27.54
N GLN A 392 -15.26 24.32 27.89
CA GLN A 392 -16.48 24.47 27.06
C GLN A 392 -16.30 23.99 25.60
N PRO A 393 -16.17 22.67 25.37
CA PRO A 393 -16.10 22.11 24.03
C PRO A 393 -17.44 22.27 23.28
N SER A 394 -17.35 22.40 21.96
CA SER A 394 -18.49 22.55 21.05
C SER A 394 -19.09 21.20 20.64
N GLY A 395 -18.31 20.12 20.73
CA GLY A 395 -18.74 18.77 20.36
C GLY A 395 -19.76 18.15 21.32
N LYS A 396 -20.82 17.54 20.77
CA LYS A 396 -21.78 16.77 21.57
C LYS A 396 -21.06 15.59 22.24
N GLY A 397 -21.14 15.50 23.58
CA GLY A 397 -20.54 14.41 24.37
C GLY A 397 -19.20 14.74 25.01
N ARG A 398 -18.54 15.83 24.62
CA ARG A 398 -17.34 16.35 25.30
C ARG A 398 -17.79 17.31 26.41
N LYS A 399 -17.15 17.25 27.58
CA LYS A 399 -17.47 18.13 28.73
C LYS A 399 -16.27 18.97 29.15
N GLU A 400 -15.14 18.32 29.41
CA GLU A 400 -13.95 18.97 29.97
C GLU A 400 -12.65 18.59 29.24
N ASN A 401 -12.71 17.59 28.36
CA ASN A 401 -11.53 17.07 27.67
C ASN A 401 -11.84 16.77 26.20
N VAL A 402 -10.80 16.81 25.40
CA VAL A 402 -10.73 16.26 24.04
C VAL A 402 -9.82 15.05 24.02
N GLN A 403 -10.02 14.18 23.04
CA GLN A 403 -9.26 12.94 22.88
C GLN A 403 -9.16 12.64 21.38
N PRO A 404 -8.12 13.18 20.69
CA PRO A 404 -7.84 12.79 19.31
C PRO A 404 -7.36 11.33 19.26
N ASP A 405 -7.59 10.65 18.14
CA ASP A 405 -7.16 9.27 17.94
C ASP A 405 -5.62 9.12 18.06
N TYR A 406 -4.87 10.08 17.50
CA TYR A 406 -3.41 10.15 17.62
C TYR A 406 -2.90 11.55 17.97
N SER A 407 -1.83 11.63 18.75
CA SER A 407 -1.14 12.87 19.11
C SER A 407 0.38 12.68 19.07
N LEU A 408 1.10 13.66 18.56
CA LEU A 408 2.55 13.67 18.48
C LEU A 408 3.10 14.79 19.37
N PHE A 409 3.83 14.42 20.42
CA PHE A 409 4.40 15.33 21.41
C PHE A 409 5.91 15.48 21.25
N VAL A 410 6.44 16.65 21.60
CA VAL A 410 7.89 16.83 21.83
C VAL A 410 8.20 16.41 23.27
N GLY A 411 8.93 15.31 23.46
CA GLY A 411 9.24 14.75 24.77
C GLY A 411 8.07 14.04 25.47
N ALA A 412 8.33 13.58 26.70
CA ALA A 412 7.49 12.61 27.42
C ALA A 412 6.43 13.21 28.38
N ASP A 413 6.28 14.53 28.45
CA ASP A 413 5.44 15.22 29.44
C ASP A 413 3.98 15.43 28.99
N HIS A 414 3.66 15.12 27.73
CA HIS A 414 2.33 15.21 27.09
C HIS A 414 1.60 16.53 27.33
N LEU A 415 2.35 17.61 27.54
CA LEU A 415 1.76 18.91 27.79
C LEU A 415 1.05 19.41 26.53
N PRO A 416 -0.17 19.97 26.62
CA PRO A 416 -0.93 20.39 25.44
C PRO A 416 -0.20 21.36 24.50
N ASP A 417 0.68 22.20 25.04
CA ASP A 417 1.52 23.16 24.29
C ASP A 417 2.73 22.50 23.62
N ARG A 418 3.08 21.26 23.98
CA ARG A 418 4.15 20.47 23.36
C ARG A 418 3.64 19.49 22.32
N CYS A 419 2.32 19.47 22.05
CA CYS A 419 1.74 18.71 20.96
C CYS A 419 2.02 19.41 19.62
N LEU A 420 2.74 18.75 18.72
CA LEU A 420 3.05 19.24 17.36
C LEU A 420 1.92 18.97 16.37
N ALA A 421 1.31 17.79 16.48
CA ALA A 421 0.26 17.34 15.60
C ALA A 421 -0.75 16.47 16.34
N ALA A 422 -2.02 16.63 16.01
CA ALA A 422 -3.10 15.75 16.44
C ALA A 422 -3.86 15.25 15.23
N VAL A 423 -4.13 13.95 15.16
CA VAL A 423 -4.83 13.32 14.03
C VAL A 423 -6.13 12.69 14.55
N GLU A 424 -7.24 13.14 13.99
CA GLU A 424 -8.57 12.59 14.19
C GLU A 424 -8.95 11.74 12.99
N VAL A 425 -9.34 10.51 13.25
CA VAL A 425 -9.81 9.58 12.24
C VAL A 425 -11.33 9.49 12.25
N LYS A 426 -11.91 9.58 11.06
CA LYS A 426 -13.34 9.46 10.83
C LYS A 426 -13.62 8.54 9.65
N GLN A 427 -14.77 7.89 9.69
CA GLN A 427 -15.24 7.04 8.60
C GLN A 427 -16.65 7.44 8.16
N TYR A 428 -16.98 8.74 8.22
CA TYR A 428 -18.29 9.20 7.79
C TYR A 428 -18.38 9.23 6.27
N ARG A 429 -19.36 8.52 5.73
CA ARG A 429 -19.76 8.61 4.32
C ARG A 429 -20.28 10.02 3.99
N THR A 430 -21.36 10.41 4.64
CA THR A 430 -21.94 11.76 4.50
C THR A 430 -21.24 12.66 5.49
N PRO A 431 -20.40 13.58 5.02
CA PRO A 431 -19.55 14.31 5.92
C PRO A 431 -20.40 15.29 6.75
N SER A 432 -20.29 15.19 8.08
CA SER A 432 -21.00 16.07 8.99
C SER A 432 -20.18 17.31 9.23
N ILE A 433 -20.59 18.42 8.61
CA ILE A 433 -19.92 19.70 8.77
C ILE A 433 -19.82 20.12 10.24
N ASN A 434 -20.87 19.91 11.03
CA ASN A 434 -20.88 20.24 12.45
C ASN A 434 -19.92 19.35 13.25
N ASN A 435 -19.92 18.04 13.00
CA ASN A 435 -19.03 17.14 13.76
C ASN A 435 -17.57 17.42 13.42
N PHE A 436 -17.26 17.68 12.16
CA PHE A 436 -15.90 17.99 11.71
C PHE A 436 -15.43 19.35 12.21
N SER A 437 -16.24 20.41 12.06
CA SER A 437 -15.87 21.73 12.55
C SER A 437 -15.70 21.72 14.07
N ASN A 438 -16.60 21.06 14.80
CA ASN A 438 -16.51 21.00 16.26
C ASN A 438 -15.30 20.18 16.73
N ALA A 439 -14.95 19.08 16.05
CA ALA A 439 -13.71 18.35 16.32
C ALA A 439 -12.47 19.23 16.13
N LEU A 440 -12.32 19.83 14.96
CA LEU A 440 -11.16 20.68 14.65
C LEU A 440 -11.06 21.90 15.57
N ASN A 441 -12.18 22.58 15.84
CA ASN A 441 -12.22 23.75 16.73
C ASN A 441 -11.92 23.38 18.19
N ASP A 442 -12.42 22.25 18.68
CA ASP A 442 -12.14 21.82 20.06
C ASP A 442 -10.68 21.41 20.22
N TYR A 443 -10.09 20.70 19.24
CA TYR A 443 -8.69 20.27 19.29
C TYR A 443 -7.72 21.44 19.16
N THR A 444 -7.96 22.38 18.23
CA THR A 444 -7.13 23.59 18.12
C THR A 444 -7.21 24.48 19.36
N LYS A 445 -8.34 24.46 20.07
CA LYS A 445 -8.50 25.15 21.36
C LYS A 445 -7.75 24.46 22.50
N ALA A 446 -7.79 23.13 22.55
CA ALA A 446 -7.17 22.34 23.62
C ALA A 446 -5.65 22.21 23.48
N LEU A 447 -5.16 22.13 22.25
CA LEU A 447 -3.76 21.88 21.91
C LEU A 447 -3.20 23.14 21.23
N PRO A 448 -2.71 24.15 21.96
CA PRO A 448 -2.48 25.49 21.44
C PRO A 448 -1.37 25.62 20.40
N ASN A 449 -0.48 24.63 20.24
CA ASN A 449 0.60 24.65 19.24
C ASN A 449 0.45 23.56 18.16
N ALA A 450 -0.51 22.64 18.30
CA ALA A 450 -0.66 21.52 17.38
C ALA A 450 -1.24 21.94 16.03
N HIS A 451 -0.76 21.29 14.97
CA HIS A 451 -1.48 21.21 13.70
C HIS A 451 -2.48 20.06 13.77
N VAL A 452 -3.76 20.34 13.57
CA VAL A 452 -4.84 19.38 13.75
C VAL A 452 -5.27 18.84 12.40
N PHE A 453 -5.21 17.53 12.24
CA PHE A 453 -5.55 16.81 11.01
C PHE A 453 -6.85 16.03 11.23
N LEU A 454 -7.81 16.18 10.33
CA LEU A 454 -8.98 15.31 10.26
C LEU A 454 -8.89 14.44 9.01
N VAL A 455 -8.81 13.14 9.20
CA VAL A 455 -8.67 12.13 8.15
C VAL A 455 -9.97 11.36 8.05
N ASN A 456 -10.70 11.54 6.96
CA ASN A 456 -11.98 10.87 6.73
C ASN A 456 -11.90 9.86 5.59
N TYR A 457 -12.46 8.66 5.80
CA TYR A 457 -12.59 7.66 4.73
C TYR A 457 -13.48 8.18 3.59
N GLY A 458 -14.61 8.81 3.93
CA GLY A 458 -15.51 9.46 2.97
C GLY A 458 -15.08 10.90 2.63
N GLY A 459 -15.97 11.67 1.99
CA GLY A 459 -15.66 13.05 1.55
C GLY A 459 -15.46 14.05 2.69
N ILE A 460 -15.12 15.30 2.34
CA ILE A 460 -15.14 16.47 3.25
C ILE A 460 -16.18 17.47 2.73
N PRO A 461 -16.96 18.16 3.57
CA PRO A 461 -17.91 19.17 3.10
C PRO A 461 -17.15 20.39 2.59
N GLY A 462 -17.49 20.89 1.40
CA GLY A 462 -16.85 22.08 0.83
C GLY A 462 -17.01 23.36 1.67
N ALA A 463 -18.06 23.43 2.50
CA ALA A 463 -18.29 24.54 3.42
C ALA A 463 -17.59 24.41 4.78
N LEU A 464 -16.80 23.34 5.01
CA LEU A 464 -16.04 23.18 6.26
C LEU A 464 -15.10 24.37 6.59
N PRO A 465 -14.33 24.94 5.64
CA PRO A 465 -13.34 25.97 5.95
C PRO A 465 -13.94 27.21 6.60
N SER A 466 -15.15 27.61 6.19
CA SER A 466 -15.82 28.80 6.72
C SER A 466 -16.35 28.64 8.15
N ARG A 467 -16.20 27.46 8.76
CA ARG A 467 -16.61 27.17 10.14
C ARG A 467 -15.45 26.91 11.09
N LEU A 468 -14.22 27.03 10.61
CA LEU A 468 -13.02 26.80 11.41
C LEU A 468 -12.60 28.11 12.07
N ASN A 469 -12.34 28.05 13.38
CA ASN A 469 -11.87 29.20 14.15
C ASN A 469 -10.38 29.47 13.90
N GLN A 470 -9.61 28.41 13.60
CA GLN A 470 -8.16 28.45 13.33
C GLN A 470 -7.84 27.65 12.05
N PRO A 471 -8.25 28.14 10.86
CA PRO A 471 -8.09 27.43 9.60
C PRO A 471 -6.62 27.17 9.22
N GLU A 472 -5.70 28.05 9.62
CA GLU A 472 -4.26 27.93 9.35
C GLU A 472 -3.59 26.73 10.05
N ARG A 473 -4.23 26.20 11.09
CA ARG A 473 -3.78 25.03 11.85
C ARG A 473 -4.66 23.79 11.66
N SER A 474 -5.74 23.92 10.89
CA SER A 474 -6.74 22.87 10.71
C SER A 474 -6.66 22.28 9.30
N PHE A 475 -6.20 21.04 9.19
CA PHE A 475 -6.08 20.32 7.95
C PHE A 475 -7.12 19.21 7.88
N TYR A 476 -7.68 18.96 6.70
CA TYR A 476 -8.72 17.96 6.50
C TYR A 476 -8.53 17.24 5.18
N PHE A 477 -8.68 15.92 5.21
CA PHE A 477 -8.49 15.04 4.08
C PHE A 477 -9.66 14.07 4.01
N GLY A 478 -10.35 14.05 2.87
CA GLY A 478 -11.40 13.08 2.58
C GLY A 478 -10.97 12.11 1.50
N GLN A 479 -11.73 11.04 1.33
CA GLN A 479 -11.42 9.97 0.37
C GLN A 479 -10.03 9.36 0.63
N ILE A 480 -9.66 9.26 1.91
CA ILE A 480 -8.42 8.60 2.33
C ILE A 480 -8.68 7.09 2.36
N LYS A 481 -8.26 6.43 1.29
CA LYS A 481 -8.44 5.00 1.01
C LYS A 481 -7.14 4.45 0.40
N PRO A 482 -6.90 3.13 0.45
CA PRO A 482 -5.77 2.53 -0.25
C PRO A 482 -5.78 2.92 -1.73
N ALA A 483 -4.59 3.17 -2.30
CA ALA A 483 -4.39 3.66 -3.67
C ALA A 483 -5.02 5.02 -4.02
N SER A 484 -5.59 5.77 -3.06
CA SER A 484 -6.08 7.13 -3.31
C SER A 484 -4.91 8.12 -3.41
N THR A 485 -4.95 9.00 -4.42
CA THR A 485 -3.96 10.09 -4.58
C THR A 485 -3.99 11.12 -3.45
N VAL A 486 -5.02 11.09 -2.60
CA VAL A 486 -5.13 11.98 -1.44
C VAL A 486 -4.25 11.48 -0.28
N VAL A 487 -3.87 10.20 -0.26
CA VAL A 487 -2.98 9.63 0.77
C VAL A 487 -1.66 10.38 0.84
N ASP A 488 -1.02 10.61 -0.31
CA ASP A 488 0.26 11.34 -0.36
C ASP A 488 0.12 12.79 0.08
N LYS A 489 -1.04 13.42 -0.17
CA LYS A 489 -1.32 14.78 0.32
C LYS A 489 -1.36 14.82 1.84
N PHE A 490 -1.99 13.85 2.48
CA PHE A 490 -2.01 13.74 3.94
C PHE A 490 -0.60 13.48 4.49
N ILE A 491 0.11 12.48 3.96
CA ILE A 491 1.47 12.12 4.40
C ILE A 491 2.41 13.33 4.30
N ASN A 492 2.41 14.01 3.14
CA ASN A 492 3.28 15.17 2.90
C ASN A 492 2.88 16.36 3.77
N ALA A 493 1.58 16.58 4.00
CA ALA A 493 1.12 17.62 4.90
C ALA A 493 1.60 17.37 6.33
N LEU A 494 1.46 16.14 6.85
CA LEU A 494 1.96 15.79 8.18
C LEU A 494 3.48 15.96 8.26
N LYS A 495 4.21 15.36 7.30
CA LYS A 495 5.68 15.44 7.21
C LYS A 495 6.19 16.88 7.22
N ALA A 496 5.53 17.78 6.50
CA ALA A 496 5.92 19.19 6.41
C ALA A 496 5.71 20.00 7.70
N ARG A 497 5.17 19.40 8.77
CA ARG A 497 4.98 20.02 10.10
C ARG A 497 5.76 19.30 11.18
N LEU A 498 6.43 18.21 10.84
CA LEU A 498 7.45 17.64 11.70
C LEU A 498 8.68 18.54 11.67
N PRO A 499 9.48 18.57 12.74
CA PRO A 499 10.82 19.14 12.69
C PRO A 499 11.51 18.55 11.46
N ALA A 500 12.15 19.40 10.66
CA ALA A 500 12.87 18.89 9.50
C ALA A 500 13.82 17.81 10.02
N SER A 501 13.77 16.62 9.42
CA SER A 501 14.91 15.72 9.43
C SER A 501 16.00 16.47 8.66
N GLY A 502 16.65 17.41 9.35
CA GLY A 502 17.87 18.01 8.85
C GLY A 502 18.90 16.91 8.67
N PRO A 503 19.96 17.16 7.90
CA PRO A 503 21.18 16.39 8.08
C PRO A 503 21.47 16.32 9.58
N ILE A 504 21.78 15.12 10.08
CA ILE A 504 22.09 14.86 11.49
C ILE A 504 23.00 16.00 11.99
N PRO A 505 22.60 16.78 13.03
CA PRO A 505 23.40 17.90 13.48
C PRO A 505 24.83 17.47 13.76
N PHE A 506 25.81 18.31 13.39
CA PHE A 506 27.25 18.08 13.58
C PHE A 506 27.60 17.58 14.99
N GLU A 507 26.81 18.00 15.98
CA GLU A 507 26.92 17.64 17.40
C GLU A 507 26.70 16.14 17.68
N ASN A 508 25.90 15.42 16.87
CA ASN A 508 25.65 13.99 17.06
C ASN A 508 26.81 13.10 16.61
N PHE A 509 27.75 13.62 15.81
CA PHE A 509 28.95 12.87 15.42
C PHE A 509 30.13 13.09 16.37
N SER A 510 30.04 14.02 17.33
CA SER A 510 31.14 14.44 18.22
C SER A 510 31.95 13.29 18.82
N ASN A 511 31.28 12.19 19.15
CA ASN A 511 31.87 11.04 19.86
C ASN A 511 31.90 9.74 19.03
N LEU A 512 31.47 9.76 17.76
CA LEU A 512 31.44 8.57 16.92
C LEU A 512 32.86 8.19 16.47
N TYR A 513 33.27 6.95 16.72
CA TYR A 513 34.43 6.34 16.07
C TYR A 513 34.01 5.79 14.70
N ILE A 514 34.76 6.14 13.66
CA ILE A 514 34.48 5.79 12.27
C ILE A 514 35.58 4.84 11.79
N ASP A 515 35.25 3.56 11.63
CA ASP A 515 36.20 2.55 11.16
C ASP A 515 36.73 2.89 9.75
N GLU A 516 35.82 3.18 8.82
CA GLU A 516 36.13 3.62 7.46
C GLU A 516 35.24 4.82 7.05
N LEU A 517 35.87 5.86 6.48
CA LEU A 517 35.23 7.09 6.05
C LEU A 517 35.46 7.31 4.55
N PHE A 518 34.40 7.26 3.76
CA PHE A 518 34.41 7.61 2.34
C PHE A 518 34.00 9.06 2.15
N VAL A 519 34.78 9.80 1.37
CA VAL A 519 34.53 11.21 1.05
C VAL A 519 34.45 11.36 -0.46
N ASP A 520 33.25 11.72 -0.93
CA ASP A 520 33.02 12.07 -2.32
C ASP A 520 33.68 13.42 -2.63
N ILE A 521 34.50 13.42 -3.66
CA ILE A 521 35.22 14.59 -4.19
C ILE A 521 34.89 14.83 -5.66
N SER A 522 33.67 14.47 -6.08
CA SER A 522 33.15 14.72 -7.44
C SER A 522 32.98 16.21 -7.77
N GLN A 523 32.77 16.52 -9.05
CA GLN A 523 32.67 17.89 -9.54
C GLN A 523 31.50 18.68 -8.92
N SER A 524 30.37 18.04 -8.62
CA SER A 524 29.20 18.69 -8.01
C SER A 524 29.51 19.23 -6.61
N LEU A 525 30.49 18.63 -5.93
CA LEU A 525 30.95 18.99 -4.60
C LEU A 525 32.17 19.95 -4.63
N ASN A 526 32.63 20.39 -5.80
CA ASN A 526 33.75 21.33 -5.94
C ASN A 526 33.35 22.78 -5.63
N ASN A 527 32.84 23.03 -4.43
CA ASN A 527 32.54 24.36 -3.92
C ASN A 527 33.31 24.65 -2.63
N ARG A 528 33.39 25.93 -2.26
CA ARG A 528 34.18 26.40 -1.14
C ARG A 528 33.61 25.90 0.18
N GLU A 529 32.29 25.96 0.33
CA GLU A 529 31.56 25.59 1.54
C GLU A 529 31.78 24.11 1.89
N TYR A 530 31.75 23.22 0.90
CA TYR A 530 32.02 21.79 1.09
C TYR A 530 33.48 21.55 1.53
N LYS A 531 34.44 22.24 0.92
CA LYS A 531 35.86 22.12 1.29
C LYS A 531 36.13 22.62 2.70
N GLU A 532 35.53 23.75 3.09
CA GLU A 532 35.61 24.27 4.47
C GLU A 532 34.97 23.33 5.47
N PHE A 533 33.82 22.72 5.11
CA PHE A 533 33.17 21.67 5.90
C PHE A 533 34.09 20.46 6.10
N LEU A 534 34.62 19.89 5.01
CA LEU A 534 35.53 18.75 5.08
C LEU A 534 36.77 19.06 5.91
N GLN A 535 37.39 20.23 5.71
CA GLN A 535 38.55 20.65 6.47
C GLN A 535 38.25 20.67 7.98
N THR A 536 37.14 21.29 8.37
CA THR A 536 36.74 21.44 9.77
C THR A 536 36.38 20.09 10.38
N PHE A 537 35.49 19.34 9.72
CA PHE A 537 34.97 18.06 10.20
C PHE A 537 36.09 17.01 10.32
N LEU A 538 36.88 16.81 9.26
CA LEU A 538 37.92 15.78 9.25
C LEU A 538 39.05 16.11 10.21
N THR A 539 39.47 17.38 10.31
CA THR A 539 40.52 17.79 11.24
C THR A 539 40.12 17.52 12.69
N ASP A 540 38.87 17.83 13.09
CA ASP A 540 38.36 17.53 14.43
C ASP A 540 38.38 16.02 14.71
N LYS A 541 37.80 15.21 13.81
CA LYS A 541 37.70 13.75 13.96
C LYS A 541 39.08 13.09 14.01
N ILE A 542 40.00 13.52 13.15
CA ILE A 542 41.36 12.98 13.07
C ILE A 542 42.18 13.34 14.31
N ASN A 543 42.11 14.58 14.79
CA ASN A 543 42.82 14.99 16.01
C ASN A 543 42.34 14.23 17.25
N LYS A 544 41.07 13.83 17.28
CA LYS A 544 40.49 12.97 18.33
C LYS A 544 40.79 11.48 18.14
N GLY A 545 41.46 11.08 17.06
CA GLY A 545 41.72 9.68 16.74
C GLY A 545 40.47 8.88 16.40
N GLN A 546 39.41 9.54 15.91
CA GLN A 546 38.09 8.95 15.65
C GLN A 546 37.90 8.42 14.23
N VAL A 547 38.96 8.42 13.39
CA VAL A 547 38.90 7.90 12.01
C VAL A 547 39.95 6.81 11.84
N GLY A 548 39.52 5.57 11.60
CA GLY A 548 40.38 4.42 11.35
C GLY A 548 41.02 4.45 9.97
N ARG A 549 40.23 4.78 8.94
CA ARG A 549 40.65 4.89 7.53
C ARG A 549 39.86 5.98 6.81
N LEU A 550 40.53 6.79 5.99
CA LEU A 550 39.93 7.83 5.16
C LEU A 550 40.16 7.50 3.68
N ILE A 551 39.11 7.52 2.87
CA ILE A 551 39.15 7.20 1.44
C ILE A 551 38.47 8.34 0.68
N ALA A 552 39.23 9.01 -0.19
CA ALA A 552 38.72 10.06 -1.06
C ALA A 552 38.40 9.48 -2.44
N VAL A 553 37.15 9.63 -2.88
CA VAL A 553 36.60 8.95 -4.06
C VAL A 553 35.98 9.91 -5.06
N ASP A 554 36.28 9.66 -6.33
CA ASP A 554 35.67 10.26 -7.52
C ASP A 554 35.22 9.08 -8.41
N THR A 555 35.42 9.13 -9.73
CA THR A 555 35.41 7.96 -10.60
C THR A 555 36.41 6.90 -10.13
N ASP A 556 37.53 7.30 -9.52
CA ASP A 556 38.53 6.39 -8.95
C ASP A 556 38.88 6.79 -7.51
N ILE A 557 39.50 5.87 -6.76
CA ILE A 557 40.07 6.18 -5.44
C ILE A 557 41.26 7.12 -5.66
N ARG A 558 41.16 8.36 -5.20
CA ARG A 558 42.21 9.38 -5.32
C ARG A 558 43.14 9.42 -4.12
N GLY A 559 42.66 8.98 -2.97
CA GLY A 559 43.45 8.86 -1.75
C GLY A 559 42.89 7.80 -0.82
N ASP A 560 43.77 7.09 -0.13
CA ASP A 560 43.44 6.02 0.80
C ASP A 560 44.48 6.01 1.92
N TRP A 561 44.06 6.43 3.12
CA TRP A 561 44.94 6.62 4.26
C TRP A 561 44.43 5.84 5.46
N ASN A 562 45.22 4.85 5.88
CA ASN A 562 45.03 4.17 7.16
C ASN A 562 45.57 5.06 8.28
N LYS A 563 44.76 5.31 9.32
CA LYS A 563 45.06 6.23 10.42
C LYS A 563 45.47 7.62 9.90
N PRO A 564 44.55 8.31 9.20
CA PRO A 564 44.84 9.59 8.54
C PRO A 564 45.33 10.65 9.53
N THR A 565 46.13 11.59 9.02
CA THR A 565 46.60 12.77 9.74
C THR A 565 46.00 14.04 9.13
N VAL A 566 46.10 15.18 9.83
CA VAL A 566 45.62 16.47 9.31
C VAL A 566 46.26 16.83 7.96
N LYS A 567 47.53 16.45 7.74
CA LYS A 567 48.20 16.62 6.44
C LYS A 567 47.53 15.86 5.30
N ASN A 568 46.90 14.72 5.59
CA ASN A 568 46.17 13.96 4.57
C ASN A 568 44.85 14.64 4.19
N VAL A 569 44.23 15.39 5.11
CA VAL A 569 43.08 16.25 4.78
C VAL A 569 43.52 17.39 3.87
N GLU A 570 44.64 18.04 4.19
CA GLU A 570 45.22 19.10 3.34
C GLU A 570 45.54 18.56 1.94
N GLU A 571 46.16 17.38 1.85
CA GLU A 571 46.44 16.68 0.59
C GLU A 571 45.16 16.38 -0.20
N MET A 572 44.13 15.82 0.47
CA MET A 572 42.84 15.51 -0.15
C MET A 572 42.17 16.76 -0.74
N LEU A 573 42.20 17.89 -0.03
CA LEU A 573 41.58 19.14 -0.47
C LEU A 573 42.31 19.78 -1.66
N LEU A 574 43.56 19.39 -1.92
CA LEU A 574 44.33 19.79 -3.10
C LEU A 574 44.01 18.96 -4.35
N PHE A 575 43.27 17.86 -4.22
CA PHE A 575 42.83 17.09 -5.38
C PHE A 575 41.92 17.92 -6.30
N SER A 576 41.96 17.61 -7.60
CA SER A 576 40.98 18.15 -8.54
C SER A 576 39.66 17.43 -8.33
N PHE A 577 38.66 18.16 -7.84
CA PHE A 577 37.30 17.64 -7.73
C PHE A 577 36.69 17.68 -9.13
N SER A 578 36.91 16.60 -9.87
CA SER A 578 36.51 16.36 -11.25
C SER A 578 35.59 15.14 -11.30
N GLY A 579 35.05 14.78 -12.47
CA GLY A 579 34.38 13.48 -12.65
C GLY A 579 32.94 13.37 -12.15
N SER A 580 32.36 12.19 -12.36
CA SER A 580 30.98 11.83 -12.01
C SER A 580 30.91 10.94 -10.77
N THR A 581 29.74 10.91 -10.14
CA THR A 581 29.42 10.07 -8.99
C THR A 581 29.33 8.59 -9.41
N ASP A 582 30.43 7.84 -9.35
CA ASP A 582 30.44 6.37 -9.49
C ASP A 582 31.24 5.74 -8.36
N PHE A 583 31.19 6.34 -7.16
CA PHE A 583 31.96 5.85 -6.02
C PHE A 583 31.34 4.61 -5.38
N VAL A 584 30.05 4.34 -5.63
CA VAL A 584 29.30 3.24 -5.03
C VAL A 584 29.94 1.88 -5.34
N ARG A 585 30.60 1.73 -6.50
CA ARG A 585 31.36 0.53 -6.87
C ARG A 585 32.51 0.19 -5.93
N PHE A 586 33.00 1.17 -5.17
CA PHE A 586 34.07 0.99 -4.18
C PHE A 586 33.54 0.63 -2.79
N ILE A 587 32.23 0.72 -2.57
CA ILE A 587 31.58 0.37 -1.31
C ILE A 587 31.17 -1.10 -1.37
N THR A 588 31.70 -1.91 -0.44
CA THR A 588 31.29 -3.31 -0.35
C THR A 588 29.92 -3.44 0.34
N PRO A 589 29.09 -4.46 0.01
CA PRO A 589 27.79 -4.65 0.66
C PRO A 589 27.84 -4.83 2.19
N ASN A 590 29.01 -5.19 2.74
CA ASN A 590 29.25 -5.36 4.17
C ASN A 590 29.96 -4.17 4.81
N PHE A 591 30.07 -3.05 4.09
CA PHE A 591 30.73 -1.85 4.59
C PHE A 591 30.03 -1.31 5.84
N LYS A 592 30.81 -1.12 6.91
CA LYS A 592 30.37 -0.55 8.18
C LYS A 592 31.16 0.72 8.45
N GLY A 593 30.73 1.81 7.84
CA GLY A 593 31.39 3.09 7.98
C GLY A 593 30.47 4.25 7.60
N LEU A 594 31.08 5.39 7.32
CA LEU A 594 30.38 6.63 7.01
C LEU A 594 30.75 7.11 5.61
N VAL A 595 29.77 7.62 4.86
CA VAL A 595 29.98 8.28 3.57
C VAL A 595 29.61 9.75 3.68
N ILE A 596 30.40 10.63 3.06
CA ILE A 596 30.06 12.04 2.84
C ILE A 596 29.88 12.25 1.34
N THR A 597 28.68 12.64 0.90
CA THR A 597 28.34 12.85 -0.51
C THR A 597 27.16 13.84 -0.65
N ASP A 598 26.76 14.18 -1.88
CA ASP A 598 25.57 14.98 -2.15
C ASP A 598 24.31 14.13 -2.36
N GLN A 599 23.22 14.76 -2.79
CA GLN A 599 21.94 14.09 -3.04
C GLN A 599 22.01 13.01 -4.14
N ASP A 600 22.88 13.19 -5.14
CA ASP A 600 23.01 12.21 -6.23
C ASP A 600 23.67 10.95 -5.68
N GLY A 601 24.77 11.09 -4.93
CA GLY A 601 25.43 9.94 -4.32
C GLY A 601 24.57 9.20 -3.28
N VAL A 602 23.72 9.92 -2.53
CA VAL A 602 22.70 9.28 -1.67
C VAL A 602 21.73 8.42 -2.50
N SER A 603 21.36 8.88 -3.69
CA SER A 603 20.45 8.16 -4.58
C SER A 603 21.12 6.90 -5.12
N ASP A 604 22.38 7.00 -5.57
CA ASP A 604 23.15 5.86 -6.08
C ASP A 604 23.33 4.75 -5.03
N ILE A 605 23.60 5.13 -3.76
CA ILE A 605 23.69 4.18 -2.63
C ILE A 605 22.37 3.43 -2.42
N LYS A 606 21.24 4.15 -2.50
CA LYS A 606 19.89 3.56 -2.33
C LYS A 606 19.55 2.62 -3.47
N GLU A 607 19.86 3.00 -4.71
CA GLU A 607 19.64 2.17 -5.89
C GLU A 607 20.47 0.88 -5.84
N ALA A 608 21.69 0.95 -5.31
CA ALA A 608 22.53 -0.22 -5.08
C ALA A 608 22.08 -1.10 -3.90
N GLY A 609 21.04 -0.70 -3.14
CA GLY A 609 20.53 -1.47 -2.00
C GLY A 609 21.50 -1.53 -0.81
N ILE A 610 22.43 -0.58 -0.70
CA ILE A 610 23.45 -0.56 0.34
C ILE A 610 22.90 0.18 1.58
N SER A 611 22.95 -0.46 2.74
CA SER A 611 22.53 0.13 4.02
C SER A 611 23.73 0.69 4.78
N ILE A 612 23.92 2.00 4.75
CA ILE A 612 25.12 2.70 5.22
C ILE A 612 24.76 4.07 5.82
N GLN A 613 25.58 4.57 6.73
CA GLN A 613 25.42 5.93 7.27
C GLN A 613 25.96 6.95 6.27
N VAL A 614 25.18 8.00 5.99
CA VAL A 614 25.56 9.05 5.02
C VAL A 614 25.38 10.43 5.64
N ILE A 615 26.39 11.29 5.46
CA ILE A 615 26.27 12.74 5.61
C ILE A 615 26.00 13.32 4.23
N GLU A 616 24.76 13.76 4.01
CA GLU A 616 24.36 14.44 2.79
C GLU A 616 24.74 15.92 2.84
N PHE A 617 25.57 16.37 1.89
CA PHE A 617 25.88 17.77 1.70
C PHE A 617 24.91 18.38 0.67
N PRO A 618 24.06 19.35 1.07
CA PRO A 618 23.05 19.89 0.17
C PRO A 618 23.68 20.77 -0.92
N LYS A 619 23.38 20.50 -2.19
CA LYS A 619 23.86 21.28 -3.35
C LYS A 619 23.46 22.77 -3.30
N ASP A 620 22.31 23.07 -2.68
CA ASP A 620 21.64 24.38 -2.83
C ASP A 620 21.62 25.26 -1.57
N LYS A 621 22.38 24.95 -0.51
CA LYS A 621 22.33 25.74 0.73
C LYS A 621 23.71 26.16 1.23
N LYS A 622 23.87 27.48 1.44
CA LYS A 622 24.84 28.00 2.41
C LYS A 622 24.61 27.31 3.74
N LEU A 623 25.64 26.66 4.29
CA LEU A 623 25.66 26.21 5.68
C LEU A 623 25.38 27.42 6.58
N CYS A 624 24.14 27.56 7.05
CA CYS A 624 23.83 28.51 8.11
C CYS A 624 24.38 27.94 9.42
N VAL A 625 25.64 28.21 9.72
CA VAL A 625 26.14 28.18 11.09
C VAL A 625 25.51 29.38 11.80
N ARG A 626 24.40 29.14 12.51
CA ARG A 626 23.91 30.12 13.49
C ARG A 626 24.71 29.90 14.77
N ASN A 627 25.45 30.92 15.18
CA ASN A 627 26.08 30.99 16.50
C ASN A 627 25.05 30.89 17.62
#